data_AF-A0A7C3HS50-F1
#
_entry.id   AF-A0A7C3HS50-F1
#
_cell.length_a   1.000
_cell.length_b   1.000
_cell.length_c   1.000
_cell.angle_alpha   90.00
_cell.angle_beta   90.00
_cell.angle_gamma   90.00
#
_symmetry.space_group_name_H-M   'P 1'
#
loop_
_entity.id
_entity.type
_entity.pdbx_description
1 polymer ?
#
loop_
_entity_poly.entity_id
_entity_poly.type
_entity_poly.pdbx_seq_one_letter_code
_entity_poly.pdbx_strand_id
1 'polypeptide(L)'
;MKYIYILLAAAMLFTSCKKENELSEAEIIEGLKEALKVGTDTSATKLHKTDGYYADLSVKILLPPQADQVMQMKDQVPGLAPLVENVIVQINRSAEDAAVEAKPIFVDAITTIGISEGRDILFGADNAATLYLKDRTNQS
;
A
#
# COMPACT_ATOMS: atom_id res chain seq x y z
N MET A 1 -14.93 63.56 -19.23
CA MET A 1 -13.62 63.51 -18.53
C MET A 1 -13.66 62.75 -17.19
N LYS A 2 -14.81 62.57 -16.52
CA LYS A 2 -14.89 61.95 -15.18
C LYS A 2 -14.89 60.40 -15.15
N TYR A 3 -15.25 59.75 -16.27
CA TYR A 3 -15.37 58.28 -16.36
C TYR A 3 -14.11 57.57 -16.87
N ILE A 4 -13.12 58.32 -17.38
CA ILE A 4 -11.91 57.72 -17.97
C ILE A 4 -10.92 57.21 -16.90
N TYR A 5 -10.95 57.80 -15.70
CA TYR A 5 -10.15 57.35 -14.56
C TYR A 5 -10.71 56.10 -13.88
N ILE A 6 -12.02 55.85 -13.99
CA ILE A 6 -12.67 54.66 -13.40
C ILE A 6 -12.35 53.40 -14.21
N LEU A 7 -12.16 53.52 -15.53
CA LEU A 7 -11.80 52.41 -16.42
C LEU A 7 -10.32 52.01 -16.32
N LEU A 8 -9.44 52.94 -15.92
CA LEU A 8 -8.01 52.65 -15.69
C LEU A 8 -7.74 51.96 -14.33
N ALA A 9 -8.60 52.20 -13.33
CA ALA A 9 -8.47 51.60 -11.99
C ALA A 9 -8.95 50.14 -11.93
N ALA A 10 -9.82 49.72 -12.85
CA ALA A 10 -10.33 48.34 -12.90
C ALA A 10 -9.33 47.33 -13.50
N ALA A 11 -8.29 47.80 -14.20
CA ALA A 11 -7.28 46.94 -14.83
C ALA A 11 -6.14 46.52 -13.89
N MET A 12 -6.03 47.11 -12.70
CA MET A 12 -4.96 46.78 -11.72
C MET A 12 -5.41 45.84 -10.59
N LEU A 13 -6.68 45.44 -10.55
CA LEU A 13 -7.23 44.62 -9.45
C LEU A 13 -7.31 43.12 -9.72
N PHE A 14 -6.92 42.65 -10.92
CA PHE A 14 -6.96 41.22 -11.26
C PHE A 14 -5.58 40.55 -11.36
N THR A 15 -4.49 41.23 -11.03
CA THR A 15 -3.12 40.67 -11.11
C THR A 15 -2.56 40.27 -9.74
N SER A 16 -3.41 39.80 -8.82
CA SER A 16 -2.95 38.94 -7.73
C SER A 16 -3.03 37.48 -8.18
N CYS A 17 -2.32 37.15 -9.27
CA CYS A 17 -1.99 35.76 -9.55
C CYS A 17 -0.89 35.39 -8.55
N LYS A 18 -1.33 34.90 -7.38
CA LYS A 18 -0.45 34.21 -6.44
C LYS A 18 0.21 33.10 -7.26
N LYS A 19 1.50 33.25 -7.53
CA LYS A 19 2.31 32.19 -8.14
C LYS A 19 2.13 30.97 -7.26
N GLU A 20 1.34 29.99 -7.71
CA GLU A 20 1.29 28.71 -7.01
C GLU A 20 2.74 28.21 -7.00
N ASN A 21 3.27 27.97 -5.80
CA ASN A 21 4.56 27.33 -5.68
C ASN A 21 4.38 25.94 -6.30
N GLU A 22 4.79 25.80 -7.56
CA GLU A 22 4.98 24.49 -8.16
C GLU A 22 5.86 23.69 -7.22
N LEU A 23 5.34 22.54 -6.78
CA LEU A 23 6.08 21.67 -5.88
C LEU A 23 7.39 21.27 -6.55
N SER A 24 8.47 21.36 -5.80
CA SER A 24 9.74 20.79 -6.24
C SER A 24 9.62 19.27 -6.36
N GLU A 25 10.46 18.67 -7.21
CA GLU A 25 10.50 17.22 -7.35
C GLU A 25 10.78 16.53 -6.00
N ALA A 26 11.61 17.15 -5.16
CA ALA A 26 11.89 16.65 -3.81
C ALA A 26 10.63 16.62 -2.93
N GLU A 27 9.79 17.67 -2.96
CA GLU A 27 8.52 17.71 -2.21
C GLU A 27 7.53 16.67 -2.73
N ILE A 28 7.47 16.45 -4.05
CA ILE A 28 6.61 15.41 -4.65
C ILE A 28 7.06 14.02 -4.19
N ILE A 29 8.37 13.73 -4.22
CA ILE A 29 8.89 12.43 -3.80
C ILE A 29 8.72 12.22 -2.29
N GLU A 30 8.87 13.26 -1.47
CA GLU A 30 8.60 13.15 -0.03
C GLU A 30 7.12 12.84 0.24
N GLY A 31 6.21 13.50 -0.48
CA GLY A 31 4.78 13.18 -0.42
C GLY A 31 4.47 11.73 -0.83
N LEU A 32 5.13 11.22 -1.87
CA LEU A 32 5.03 9.82 -2.29
C LEU A 32 5.52 8.87 -1.18
N LYS A 33 6.69 9.13 -0.58
CA LYS A 33 7.24 8.32 0.51
C LYS A 33 6.29 8.26 1.70
N GLU A 34 5.75 9.41 2.11
CA GLU A 34 4.84 9.45 3.25
C GLU A 34 3.53 8.71 2.94
N ALA A 35 2.98 8.85 1.72
CA ALA A 35 1.79 8.10 1.31
C ALA A 35 2.04 6.58 1.35
N LEU A 36 3.19 6.11 0.85
CA LEU A 36 3.56 4.69 0.89
C LEU A 36 3.77 4.19 2.32
N LYS A 37 4.38 5.01 3.18
CA LYS A 37 4.59 4.68 4.59
C LYS A 37 3.26 4.55 5.34
N VAL A 38 2.34 5.50 5.16
CA VAL A 38 0.99 5.43 5.75
C VAL A 38 0.21 4.25 5.19
N GLY A 39 0.28 3.99 3.89
CA GLY A 39 -0.38 2.85 3.24
C GLY A 39 0.13 1.50 3.77
N THR A 40 1.45 1.39 3.94
CA THR A 40 2.10 0.21 4.54
C THR A 40 1.66 0.02 5.99
N ASP A 41 1.71 1.08 6.79
CA ASP A 41 1.32 1.04 8.20
C ASP A 41 -0.16 0.62 8.37
N THR A 42 -1.03 1.23 7.57
CA THR A 42 -2.47 0.94 7.57
C THR A 42 -2.72 -0.51 7.17
N SER A 43 -2.05 -0.99 6.12
CA SER A 43 -2.24 -2.35 5.61
C SER A 43 -1.72 -3.39 6.60
N ALA A 44 -0.51 -3.21 7.14
CA ALA A 44 0.07 -4.09 8.16
C ALA A 44 -0.81 -4.12 9.41
N THR A 45 -1.27 -2.96 9.88
CA THR A 45 -2.16 -2.86 11.06
C THR A 45 -3.52 -3.53 10.81
N LYS A 46 -4.07 -3.40 9.59
CA LYS A 46 -5.34 -4.05 9.24
C LYS A 46 -5.17 -5.58 9.22
N LEU A 47 -4.13 -6.06 8.55
CA LEU A 47 -3.87 -7.48 8.34
C LEU A 47 -3.36 -8.20 9.59
N HIS A 48 -2.72 -7.50 10.53
CA HIS A 48 -2.24 -8.09 11.78
C HIS A 48 -3.36 -8.42 12.78
N LYS A 49 -4.52 -7.79 12.66
CA LYS A 49 -5.64 -8.07 13.57
C LYS A 49 -6.05 -9.52 13.45
N THR A 50 -6.57 -10.08 14.54
CA THR A 50 -7.29 -11.36 14.50
C THR A 50 -8.35 -11.30 13.40
N ASP A 51 -8.27 -12.28 12.49
CA ASP A 51 -9.12 -12.45 11.31
C ASP A 51 -8.82 -11.47 10.16
N GLY A 52 -7.73 -10.72 10.25
CA GLY A 52 -7.24 -9.81 9.21
C GLY A 52 -6.88 -10.53 7.92
N TYR A 53 -6.38 -11.77 8.01
CA TYR A 53 -6.25 -12.68 6.86
C TYR A 53 -7.41 -13.66 6.79
N TYR A 54 -7.72 -14.34 7.90
CA TYR A 54 -8.61 -15.51 7.87
C TYR A 54 -10.05 -15.21 7.42
N ALA A 55 -10.59 -14.02 7.71
CA ALA A 55 -11.96 -13.63 7.33
C ALA A 55 -12.04 -12.83 6.02
N ASP A 56 -10.93 -12.33 5.49
CA ASP A 56 -10.91 -11.58 4.23
C ASP A 56 -10.56 -12.50 3.06
N LEU A 57 -11.57 -12.89 2.27
CA LEU A 57 -11.40 -13.82 1.15
C LEU A 57 -10.41 -13.34 0.08
N SER A 58 -10.09 -12.04 0.03
CA SER A 58 -9.12 -11.50 -0.93
C SER A 58 -7.67 -11.82 -0.55
N VAL A 59 -7.42 -12.11 0.73
CA VAL A 59 -6.07 -12.36 1.27
C VAL A 59 -5.97 -13.65 2.08
N LYS A 60 -7.10 -14.32 2.39
CA LYS A 60 -7.13 -15.59 3.12
C LYS A 60 -6.20 -16.61 2.48
N ILE A 61 -5.28 -17.13 3.28
CA ILE A 61 -4.34 -18.14 2.85
C ILE A 61 -5.02 -19.50 2.95
N LEU A 62 -5.14 -20.18 1.80
CA LEU A 62 -5.64 -21.54 1.72
C LEU A 62 -4.47 -22.52 1.73
N LEU A 63 -4.78 -23.80 1.91
CA LEU A 63 -3.80 -24.86 1.72
C LEU A 63 -3.29 -24.84 0.26
N PRO A 64 -2.01 -25.17 0.05
CA PRO A 64 -1.44 -25.14 -1.28
C PRO A 64 -1.95 -26.35 -2.11
N PRO A 65 -1.88 -26.30 -3.45
CA PRO A 65 -2.45 -27.33 -4.33
C PRO A 65 -1.94 -28.76 -4.05
N GLN A 66 -0.75 -28.88 -3.48
CA GLN A 66 -0.17 -30.16 -3.06
C GLN A 66 -1.02 -30.86 -1.96
N ALA A 67 -1.87 -30.13 -1.25
CA ALA A 67 -2.78 -30.64 -0.22
C ALA A 67 -4.18 -31.00 -0.75
N ASP A 68 -4.43 -30.92 -2.07
CA ASP A 68 -5.75 -31.15 -2.67
C ASP A 68 -6.34 -32.53 -2.33
N GLN A 69 -5.51 -33.57 -2.26
CA GLN A 69 -5.97 -34.91 -1.89
C GLN A 69 -6.56 -34.94 -0.47
N VAL A 70 -5.92 -34.25 0.48
CA VAL A 70 -6.40 -34.14 1.86
C VAL A 70 -7.71 -33.36 1.90
N MET A 71 -7.80 -32.29 1.12
CA MET A 71 -9.02 -31.48 0.99
C MET A 71 -10.21 -32.29 0.44
N GLN A 72 -9.98 -33.19 -0.52
CA GLN A 72 -11.02 -34.04 -1.10
C GLN A 72 -11.48 -35.15 -0.14
N MET A 73 -10.57 -35.66 0.69
CA MET A 73 -10.88 -36.75 1.65
C MET A 73 -11.45 -36.25 2.98
N LYS A 74 -11.40 -34.94 3.26
CA LYS A 74 -11.71 -34.36 4.58
C LYS A 74 -13.11 -34.72 5.11
N ASP A 75 -14.09 -34.87 4.21
CA ASP A 75 -15.48 -35.21 4.55
C ASP A 75 -15.72 -36.73 4.59
N GLN A 76 -14.80 -37.52 4.04
CA GLN A 76 -14.86 -38.98 3.99
C GLN A 76 -14.23 -39.62 5.24
N VAL A 77 -13.26 -38.93 5.85
CA VAL A 77 -12.54 -39.41 7.03
C VAL A 77 -13.08 -38.70 8.29
N PRO A 78 -13.75 -39.42 9.21
CA PRO A 78 -14.27 -38.81 10.44
C PRO A 78 -13.16 -38.09 11.22
N GLY A 79 -13.40 -36.82 11.54
CA GLY A 79 -12.47 -35.98 12.30
C GLY A 79 -11.39 -35.28 11.47
N LEU A 80 -11.28 -35.52 10.16
CA LEU A 80 -10.29 -34.85 9.32
C LEU A 80 -10.67 -33.40 8.95
N ALA A 81 -11.96 -33.15 8.65
CA ALA A 81 -12.46 -31.80 8.37
C ALA A 81 -12.05 -30.73 9.41
N PRO A 82 -12.26 -30.93 10.74
CA PRO A 82 -11.83 -29.93 11.73
C PRO A 82 -10.31 -29.78 11.85
N LEU A 83 -9.52 -30.81 11.55
CA LEU A 83 -8.06 -30.71 11.51
C LEU A 83 -7.59 -29.85 10.34
N VAL A 84 -8.17 -30.07 9.16
CA VAL A 84 -7.89 -29.27 7.96
C VAL A 84 -8.24 -27.80 8.20
N GLU A 85 -9.40 -27.53 8.79
CA GLU A 85 -9.79 -26.16 9.13
C GLU A 85 -8.83 -25.53 10.15
N ASN A 86 -8.41 -26.29 11.16
CA ASN A 86 -7.45 -25.80 12.14
C ASN A 86 -6.12 -25.40 11.48
N VAL A 87 -5.60 -26.20 10.52
CA VAL A 87 -4.37 -25.84 9.80
C VAL A 87 -4.55 -24.53 9.01
N ILE A 88 -5.68 -24.35 8.33
CA ILE A 88 -5.99 -23.12 7.61
C ILE A 88 -5.99 -21.94 8.59
N VAL A 89 -6.68 -22.05 9.72
CA VAL A 89 -6.68 -21.02 10.76
C VAL A 89 -5.25 -20.71 11.21
N GLN A 90 -4.45 -21.72 11.56
CA GLN A 90 -3.10 -21.52 12.06
C GLN A 90 -2.17 -20.83 11.05
N ILE A 91 -2.25 -21.20 9.77
CA ILE A 91 -1.47 -20.52 8.71
C ILE A 91 -1.85 -19.03 8.62
N ASN A 92 -3.15 -18.73 8.67
CA ASN A 92 -3.61 -17.33 8.63
C ASN A 92 -3.21 -16.57 9.90
N ARG A 93 -3.24 -17.20 11.09
CA ARG A 93 -2.71 -16.59 12.32
C ARG A 93 -1.23 -16.26 12.20
N SER A 94 -0.43 -17.18 11.65
CA SER A 94 0.98 -16.91 11.41
C SER A 94 1.20 -15.75 10.42
N ALA A 95 0.34 -15.60 9.42
CA ALA A 95 0.41 -14.45 8.50
C ALA A 95 -0.04 -13.13 9.15
N GLU A 96 -1.02 -13.16 10.04
CA GLU A 96 -1.42 -12.01 10.87
C GLU A 96 -0.23 -11.56 11.76
N ASP A 97 0.46 -12.49 12.41
CA ASP A 97 1.66 -12.18 13.20
C ASP A 97 2.79 -11.63 12.31
N ALA A 98 3.05 -12.26 11.16
CA ALA A 98 4.09 -11.82 10.23
C ALA A 98 3.83 -10.42 9.63
N ALA A 99 2.56 -10.00 9.48
CA ALA A 99 2.22 -8.72 8.87
C ALA A 99 2.77 -7.52 9.65
N VAL A 100 2.74 -7.56 10.98
CA VAL A 100 3.32 -6.47 11.80
C VAL A 100 4.85 -6.53 11.81
N GLU A 101 5.44 -7.72 11.78
CA GLU A 101 6.90 -7.90 11.71
C GLU A 101 7.49 -7.41 10.39
N ALA A 102 6.73 -7.48 9.29
CA ALA A 102 7.16 -7.01 7.99
C ALA A 102 7.17 -5.47 7.85
N LYS A 103 6.42 -4.74 8.69
CA LYS A 103 6.32 -3.27 8.64
C LYS A 103 7.68 -2.55 8.58
N PRO A 104 8.64 -2.79 9.49
CA PRO A 104 9.95 -2.11 9.45
C PRO A 104 10.72 -2.36 8.14
N ILE A 105 10.59 -3.54 7.54
CA ILE A 105 11.27 -3.90 6.29
C ILE A 105 10.77 -3.01 5.13
N PHE A 106 9.45 -2.84 5.03
CA PHE A 106 8.87 -1.96 4.02
C PHE A 106 9.16 -0.48 4.29
N VAL A 107 9.10 -0.02 5.55
CA VAL A 107 9.42 1.37 5.90
C VAL A 107 10.87 1.71 5.55
N ASP A 108 11.81 0.81 5.79
CA ASP A 108 13.21 0.98 5.39
C ASP A 108 13.35 1.10 3.85
N ALA A 109 12.72 0.21 3.10
CA ALA A 109 12.69 0.27 1.63
C ALA A 109 12.07 1.57 1.08
N ILE A 110 11.04 2.10 1.74
CA ILE A 110 10.37 3.35 1.34
C ILE A 110 11.24 4.57 1.62
N THR A 111 11.85 4.65 2.81
CA THR A 111 12.66 5.82 3.19
C THR A 111 13.89 5.97 2.31
N THR A 112 14.40 4.86 1.77
CA THR A 112 15.56 4.82 0.86
C THR A 112 15.24 5.14 -0.61
N ILE A 113 13.96 5.34 -1.00
CA ILE A 113 13.59 5.73 -2.38
C ILE A 113 14.33 7.01 -2.80
N GLY A 114 15.08 6.94 -3.90
CA GLY A 114 15.72 8.08 -4.54
C GLY A 114 14.75 8.89 -5.40
N ILE A 115 15.21 10.05 -5.89
CA ILE A 115 14.38 10.92 -6.75
C ILE A 115 13.98 10.20 -8.04
N SER A 116 14.95 9.55 -8.72
CA SER A 116 14.66 8.81 -9.97
C SER A 116 13.67 7.68 -9.75
N GLU A 117 13.89 6.84 -8.73
CA GLU A 117 13.01 5.71 -8.41
C GLU A 117 11.60 6.20 -8.03
N GLY A 118 11.52 7.31 -7.29
CA GLY A 118 10.25 7.93 -6.97
C GLY A 118 9.50 8.44 -8.20
N ARG A 119 10.20 8.95 -9.22
CA ARG A 119 9.60 9.31 -10.52
C ARG A 119 9.12 8.07 -11.26
N ASP A 120 9.90 7.00 -11.28
CA ASP A 120 9.53 5.75 -11.93
C ASP A 120 8.30 5.10 -11.26
N ILE A 121 8.17 5.25 -9.94
CA ILE A 121 6.96 4.82 -9.21
C ILE A 121 5.77 5.71 -9.57
N LEU A 122 5.94 7.04 -9.55
CA LEU A 122 4.84 7.99 -9.75
C LEU A 122 4.27 7.98 -11.17
N PHE A 123 5.13 7.81 -12.17
CA PHE A 123 4.75 7.80 -13.60
C PHE A 123 4.75 6.39 -14.22
N GLY A 124 5.01 5.37 -13.40
CA GLY A 124 4.99 3.98 -13.81
C GLY A 124 3.58 3.41 -13.95
N ALA A 125 3.50 2.10 -14.16
CA ALA A 125 2.24 1.37 -14.16
C ALA A 125 1.61 1.32 -12.76
N ASP A 126 0.33 0.95 -12.66
CA ASP A 126 -0.43 0.89 -11.42
C ASP A 126 0.22 0.05 -10.30
N ASN A 127 1.09 -0.91 -10.66
CA ASN A 127 1.80 -1.78 -9.73
C ASN A 127 3.27 -1.38 -9.48
N ALA A 128 3.73 -0.21 -9.97
CA ALA A 128 5.13 0.18 -9.91
C ALA A 128 5.68 0.22 -8.46
N ALA A 129 4.93 0.80 -7.53
CA ALA A 129 5.29 0.79 -6.11
C ALA A 129 5.39 -0.63 -5.53
N THR A 130 4.45 -1.52 -5.89
CA THR A 130 4.46 -2.92 -5.45
C THR A 130 5.68 -3.66 -5.96
N LEU A 131 6.03 -3.48 -7.24
CA LEU A 131 7.20 -4.11 -7.84
C LEU A 131 8.51 -3.60 -7.23
N TYR A 132 8.63 -2.28 -7.06
CA TYR A 132 9.80 -1.68 -6.39
C TYR A 132 9.99 -2.25 -4.99
N LEU A 133 8.93 -2.25 -4.17
CA LEU A 133 9.02 -2.76 -2.80
C LEU A 133 9.35 -4.25 -2.79
N LYS A 134 8.69 -5.06 -3.65
CA LYS A 134 8.99 -6.48 -3.79
C LYS A 134 10.47 -6.73 -4.10
N ASP A 135 11.05 -5.99 -5.03
CA ASP A 135 12.44 -6.20 -5.42
C ASP A 135 13.40 -5.74 -4.32
N ARG A 136 13.05 -4.68 -3.57
CA ARG A 136 13.87 -4.13 -2.49
C ARG A 136 13.81 -4.94 -1.19
N THR A 137 12.68 -5.58 -0.90
CA THR A 137 12.46 -6.33 0.35
C THR A 137 12.69 -7.84 0.24
N ASN A 138 12.84 -8.39 -0.97
CA ASN A 138 13.13 -9.82 -1.17
C ASN A 138 14.63 -10.17 -1.23
N GLN A 139 15.51 -9.17 -1.17
CA GLN A 139 16.96 -9.40 -1.08
C GLN A 139 17.31 -9.74 0.38
N SER A 140 17.19 -11.02 0.73
CA SER A 140 17.72 -11.61 1.98
C SER A 140 18.66 -12.75 1.64
#